data_AF-A0A842J6Q1-F1
#
_entry.id   AF-A0A842J6Q1-F1
#
_cell.length_a   1.000
_cell.length_b   1.000
_cell.length_c   1.000
_cell.angle_alpha   90.00
_cell.angle_beta   90.00
_cell.angle_gamma   90.00
#
_symmetry.space_group_name_H-M   'P 1'
#
loop_
_entity.id
_entity.type
_entity.pdbx_description
1 polymer ?
#
loop_
_entity_poly.entity_id
_entity_poly.type
_entity_poly.pdbx_seq_one_letter_code
_entity_poly.pdbx_strand_id
1 'polypeptide(L)'
;MILAYEFDCASENFAFFLKFYAQKSGLKFSLKKKIDLTTLYAEGAQEELLAFSDQLSGSLPHSLFLRGSKVYASQNLPQGETSEPQNALSNITPRVVSAYLKGELEECENGVFSDVCVFTDGKFTPVTKANFNELLDFAFKNLSTGASVKFKDISGEFEASNFTELNENFNLLMPTNLKNLPKIFIANEAEQVALASYEKPAVTLKTTAIYRGNHPNSPRFFDVCAARDIFLYALCDKLFKAGLNFIALKAQKLPFKATVLENGYIFSGSRIYYSRANLSEVEGAADKNLANFNLAKKEFDEGGGIARIFLSRFKDDEVKIYPKFDDFNVLNFALPASFDELYAQIKREEGGERLLQNYGESFSLPSGELNVQNGFFGLFCMAGALLGFDSDAQKSGEILLQNASDFNGAKGPRLDFKMLNKTHFDVVKFARSGMSFRLAGVDARLLSYGYAESLAYFLSDFSDAIKQDLGVRNALLCGSLFENKTLANLTLKHLKTGLNAKFSKEFLIEEMF
;
A
#
# COMPACT_ATOMS: atom_id res chain seq x y z
N MET A 1 -13.37 -31.70 -25.20
CA MET A 1 -13.73 -31.48 -23.77
C MET A 1 -13.49 -30.02 -23.44
N ILE A 2 -14.06 -29.48 -22.35
CA ILE A 2 -13.90 -28.06 -21.99
C ILE A 2 -13.40 -27.96 -20.55
N LEU A 3 -12.32 -27.20 -20.35
CA LEU A 3 -11.82 -26.81 -19.03
C LEU A 3 -12.05 -25.32 -18.78
N ALA A 4 -12.50 -25.00 -17.58
CA ALA A 4 -12.66 -23.65 -17.08
C ALA A 4 -11.56 -23.36 -16.05
N TYR A 5 -10.76 -22.33 -16.31
CA TYR A 5 -9.72 -21.78 -15.45
C TYR A 5 -10.28 -20.50 -14.84
N GLU A 6 -10.72 -20.55 -13.58
CA GLU A 6 -11.31 -19.41 -12.87
C GLU A 6 -10.29 -18.80 -11.91
N PHE A 7 -10.21 -17.47 -11.91
CA PHE A 7 -9.30 -16.67 -11.10
C PHE A 7 -10.10 -15.63 -10.33
N ASP A 8 -9.84 -15.53 -9.01
CA ASP A 8 -10.42 -14.51 -8.13
C ASP A 8 -9.58 -13.24 -8.13
N CYS A 9 -10.26 -12.12 -8.37
CA CYS A 9 -9.76 -10.76 -8.38
C CYS A 9 -8.69 -10.49 -9.47
N ALA A 10 -8.86 -11.12 -10.63
CA ALA A 10 -8.00 -10.87 -11.79
C ALA A 10 -8.20 -9.43 -12.33
N SER A 11 -7.14 -8.62 -12.22
CA SER A 11 -7.08 -7.29 -12.85
C SER A 11 -7.21 -7.38 -14.37
N GLU A 12 -7.54 -6.27 -15.03
CA GLU A 12 -7.55 -6.20 -16.51
C GLU A 12 -6.20 -6.63 -17.11
N ASN A 13 -5.08 -6.24 -16.46
CA ASN A 13 -3.74 -6.64 -16.88
C ASN A 13 -3.54 -8.17 -16.78
N PHE A 14 -4.08 -8.83 -15.74
CA PHE A 14 -4.00 -10.28 -15.61
C PHE A 14 -4.88 -11.01 -16.64
N ALA A 15 -6.11 -10.51 -16.86
CA ALA A 15 -7.03 -11.06 -17.85
C ALA A 15 -6.44 -11.00 -19.28
N PHE A 16 -5.63 -9.98 -19.58
CA PHE A 16 -4.88 -9.89 -20.84
C PHE A 16 -3.97 -11.11 -21.05
N PHE A 17 -3.21 -11.53 -20.03
CA PHE A 17 -2.32 -12.70 -20.17
C PHE A 17 -3.08 -13.99 -20.42
N LEU A 18 -4.23 -14.19 -19.75
CA LEU A 18 -5.08 -15.36 -20.00
C LEU A 18 -5.50 -15.43 -21.47
N LYS A 19 -5.94 -14.30 -22.03
CA LYS A 19 -6.33 -14.19 -23.45
C LYS A 19 -5.13 -14.41 -24.37
N PHE A 20 -4.00 -13.74 -24.12
CA PHE A 20 -2.79 -13.84 -24.93
C PHE A 20 -2.33 -15.29 -25.08
N TYR A 21 -2.22 -16.02 -23.96
CA TYR A 21 -1.78 -17.41 -23.98
C TYR A 21 -2.83 -18.34 -24.59
N ALA A 22 -4.13 -18.09 -24.39
CA ALA A 22 -5.19 -18.83 -25.06
C ALA A 22 -5.12 -18.66 -26.59
N GLN A 23 -4.92 -17.44 -27.09
CA GLN A 23 -4.75 -17.18 -28.52
C GLN A 23 -3.50 -17.87 -29.08
N LYS A 24 -2.38 -17.81 -28.35
CA LYS A 24 -1.13 -18.46 -28.75
C LYS A 24 -1.25 -19.99 -28.82
N SER A 25 -2.12 -20.59 -28.01
CA SER A 25 -2.34 -22.05 -28.02
C SER A 25 -3.07 -22.56 -29.27
N GLY A 26 -3.81 -21.69 -29.97
CA GLY A 26 -4.67 -22.09 -31.09
C GLY A 26 -5.97 -22.81 -30.69
N LEU A 27 -6.19 -23.05 -29.39
CA LEU A 27 -7.42 -23.64 -28.89
C LEU A 27 -8.62 -22.70 -29.09
N LYS A 28 -9.81 -23.30 -29.24
CA LYS A 28 -11.05 -22.54 -29.19
C LYS A 28 -11.33 -22.16 -27.74
N PHE A 29 -11.54 -20.87 -27.46
CA PHE A 29 -11.70 -20.39 -26.09
C PHE A 29 -12.77 -19.30 -25.97
N SER A 30 -13.21 -19.05 -24.74
CA SER A 30 -14.03 -17.89 -24.36
C SER A 30 -13.57 -17.36 -23.01
N LEU A 31 -13.53 -16.04 -22.83
CA LEU A 31 -13.19 -15.39 -21.56
C LEU A 31 -14.45 -14.74 -20.99
N LYS A 32 -14.70 -14.89 -19.69
CA LYS A 32 -15.84 -14.28 -19.00
C LYS A 32 -15.40 -13.60 -17.72
N LYS A 33 -15.82 -12.36 -17.52
CA LYS A 33 -15.63 -11.61 -16.27
C LYS A 33 -16.98 -11.43 -15.58
N LYS A 34 -17.07 -11.74 -14.28
CA LYS A 34 -18.25 -11.52 -13.44
C LYS A 34 -17.81 -11.01 -12.07
N ILE A 35 -18.09 -9.74 -11.79
CA ILE A 35 -17.66 -9.05 -10.55
C ILE A 35 -16.13 -9.23 -10.40
N ASP A 36 -15.69 -10.02 -9.42
CA ASP A 36 -14.27 -10.28 -9.14
C ASP A 36 -13.72 -11.53 -9.85
N LEU A 37 -14.56 -12.34 -10.48
CA LEU A 37 -14.13 -13.59 -11.10
C LEU A 37 -13.83 -13.40 -12.59
N THR A 38 -12.67 -13.85 -13.03
CA THR A 38 -12.34 -14.01 -14.45
C THR A 38 -12.15 -15.48 -14.76
N THR A 39 -12.92 -16.00 -15.71
CA THR A 39 -12.88 -17.41 -16.12
C THR A 39 -12.52 -17.54 -17.59
N LEU A 40 -11.42 -18.24 -17.88
CA LEU A 40 -11.06 -18.68 -19.22
C LEU A 40 -11.62 -20.09 -19.45
N TYR A 41 -12.40 -20.28 -20.51
CA TYR A 41 -12.88 -21.59 -20.95
C TYR A 41 -12.11 -21.97 -22.20
N ALA A 42 -11.50 -23.15 -22.23
CA ALA A 42 -10.79 -23.67 -23.39
C ALA A 42 -11.36 -25.04 -23.81
N GLU A 43 -11.60 -25.20 -25.10
CA GLU A 43 -12.09 -26.42 -25.73
C GLU A 43 -10.97 -27.06 -26.55
N GLY A 44 -10.74 -28.35 -26.31
CA GLY A 44 -9.73 -29.14 -27.03
C GLY A 44 -9.77 -30.62 -26.67
N ALA A 45 -8.85 -31.39 -27.24
CA ALA A 45 -8.54 -32.75 -26.79
C ALA A 45 -7.83 -32.73 -25.43
N GLN A 46 -7.84 -33.86 -24.72
CA GLN A 46 -7.26 -33.95 -23.38
C GLN A 46 -5.77 -33.59 -23.36
N GLU A 47 -5.01 -34.08 -24.33
CA GLU A 47 -3.57 -33.81 -24.44
C GLU A 47 -3.27 -32.33 -24.71
N GLU A 48 -4.05 -31.68 -25.57
CA GLU A 48 -3.91 -30.25 -25.87
C GLU A 48 -4.22 -29.38 -24.65
N LEU A 49 -5.25 -29.71 -23.88
CA LEU A 49 -5.62 -28.98 -22.68
C LEU A 49 -4.64 -29.18 -21.53
N LEU A 50 -4.02 -30.36 -21.43
CA LEU A 50 -2.95 -30.63 -20.48
C LEU A 50 -1.72 -29.77 -20.83
N ALA A 51 -1.29 -29.80 -22.09
CA ALA A 51 -0.18 -28.98 -22.56
C ALA A 51 -0.44 -27.47 -22.35
N PHE A 52 -1.68 -27.03 -22.58
CA PHE A 52 -2.08 -25.66 -22.32
C PHE A 52 -2.05 -25.30 -20.83
N SER A 53 -2.48 -26.21 -19.95
CA SER A 53 -2.42 -26.02 -18.49
C SER A 53 -0.97 -25.86 -18.01
N ASP A 54 -0.06 -26.71 -18.49
CA ASP A 54 1.36 -26.65 -18.16
C ASP A 54 1.99 -25.34 -18.66
N GLN A 55 1.66 -24.94 -19.89
CA GLN A 55 2.11 -23.67 -20.46
C GLN A 55 1.63 -22.47 -19.63
N LEU A 56 0.34 -22.42 -19.28
CA LEU A 56 -0.21 -21.34 -18.45
C LEU A 56 0.48 -21.29 -17.09
N SER A 57 0.69 -22.43 -16.43
CA SER A 57 1.31 -22.47 -15.11
C SER A 57 2.74 -21.92 -15.10
N GLY A 58 3.52 -22.15 -16.17
CA GLY A 58 4.88 -21.66 -16.27
C GLY A 58 5.01 -20.22 -16.79
N SER A 59 4.00 -19.71 -17.49
CA SER A 59 4.09 -18.44 -18.23
C SER A 59 3.30 -17.31 -17.59
N LEU A 60 2.27 -17.60 -16.79
CA LEU A 60 1.47 -16.57 -16.13
C LEU A 60 2.28 -15.86 -15.05
N PRO A 61 2.42 -14.53 -15.12
CA PRO A 61 3.08 -13.79 -14.06
C PRO A 61 2.18 -13.76 -12.80
N HIS A 62 2.78 -13.81 -11.62
CA HIS A 62 2.05 -13.65 -10.37
C HIS A 62 1.57 -12.19 -10.23
N SER A 63 0.29 -11.97 -9.93
CA SER A 63 -0.29 -10.63 -9.77
C SER A 63 -0.69 -10.38 -8.32
N LEU A 64 -0.48 -9.15 -7.82
CA LEU A 64 -0.94 -8.73 -6.48
C LEU A 64 -2.46 -8.82 -6.31
N PHE A 65 -3.19 -8.72 -7.42
CA PHE A 65 -4.64 -8.74 -7.41
C PHE A 65 -5.17 -10.17 -7.38
N LEU A 66 -4.37 -11.17 -7.72
CA LEU A 66 -4.80 -12.57 -7.75
C LEU A 66 -4.92 -13.14 -6.32
N ARG A 67 -6.12 -13.59 -5.94
CA ARG A 67 -6.41 -14.15 -4.60
C ARG A 67 -6.57 -15.66 -4.58
N GLY A 68 -6.90 -16.24 -5.71
CA GLY A 68 -7.10 -17.67 -5.83
C GLY A 68 -7.36 -18.08 -7.27
N SER A 69 -7.16 -19.36 -7.55
CA SER A 69 -7.49 -19.95 -8.83
C SER A 69 -8.07 -21.35 -8.64
N LYS A 70 -8.89 -21.79 -9.59
CA LYS A 70 -9.42 -23.16 -9.65
C LYS A 70 -9.62 -23.59 -11.10
N VAL A 71 -9.48 -24.90 -11.33
CA VAL A 71 -9.72 -25.50 -12.65
C VAL A 71 -10.78 -26.58 -12.52
N TYR A 72 -11.77 -26.57 -13.41
CA TYR A 72 -12.85 -27.55 -13.41
C TYR A 72 -13.38 -27.81 -14.82
N ALA A 73 -14.02 -28.96 -15.03
CA ALA A 73 -14.67 -29.28 -16.29
C ALA A 73 -15.94 -28.45 -16.49
N SER A 74 -16.14 -27.90 -17.68
CA SER A 74 -17.38 -27.21 -18.08
C SER A 74 -18.11 -28.01 -19.15
N GLN A 75 -19.44 -27.90 -19.19
CA GLN A 75 -20.26 -28.55 -20.21
C GLN A 75 -20.33 -27.74 -21.51
N ASN A 76 -20.23 -26.41 -21.43
CA ASN A 76 -20.41 -25.51 -22.56
C ASN A 76 -19.35 -24.40 -22.57
N LEU A 77 -19.04 -23.91 -23.78
CA LEU A 77 -18.35 -22.63 -23.98
C LEU A 77 -19.41 -21.53 -23.88
N PRO A 78 -19.34 -20.64 -22.87
CA PRO A 78 -20.29 -19.55 -22.76
C PRO A 78 -20.20 -18.61 -23.97
N GLN A 79 -21.36 -18.22 -24.49
CA GLN A 79 -21.48 -17.17 -25.51
C GLN A 79 -21.57 -15.80 -24.83
N GLY A 80 -20.86 -14.81 -25.37
CA GLY A 80 -20.91 -13.42 -24.93
C GLY A 80 -19.58 -12.69 -25.17
N GLU A 81 -19.67 -11.43 -25.59
CA GLU A 81 -18.52 -10.54 -25.66
C GLU A 81 -18.10 -10.14 -24.25
N THR A 82 -16.87 -10.47 -23.87
CA THR A 82 -16.15 -9.71 -22.85
C THR A 82 -15.51 -8.51 -23.52
N SER A 83 -15.45 -7.38 -22.82
CA SER A 83 -14.56 -6.28 -23.19
C SER A 83 -13.16 -6.82 -23.43
N GLU A 84 -12.50 -6.39 -24.51
CA GLU A 84 -11.11 -6.71 -24.83
C GLU A 84 -10.21 -6.34 -23.64
N PRO A 85 -9.64 -7.30 -22.88
CA PRO A 85 -8.76 -6.97 -21.77
C PRO A 85 -7.48 -6.33 -22.33
N GLN A 86 -7.00 -5.28 -21.67
CA GLN A 86 -5.81 -4.55 -22.07
C GLN A 86 -4.76 -4.61 -20.97
N ASN A 87 -3.49 -4.71 -21.37
CA ASN A 87 -2.36 -4.59 -20.47
C ASN A 87 -1.64 -3.26 -20.71
N ALA A 88 -1.71 -2.38 -19.72
CA ALA A 88 -1.09 -1.05 -19.78
C ALA A 88 0.38 -1.04 -19.33
N LEU A 89 0.88 -2.17 -18.80
CA LEU A 89 2.21 -2.27 -18.19
C LEU A 89 3.21 -2.91 -19.15
N SER A 90 4.45 -2.42 -19.14
CA SER A 90 5.62 -2.97 -19.85
C SER A 90 6.49 -3.86 -18.96
N ASN A 91 5.96 -4.30 -17.82
CA ASN A 91 6.74 -4.95 -16.79
C ASN A 91 7.30 -6.30 -17.28
N ILE A 92 8.46 -6.69 -16.75
CA ILE A 92 9.08 -7.97 -17.06
C ILE A 92 8.16 -9.14 -16.71
N THR A 93 8.08 -10.10 -17.62
CA THR A 93 7.33 -11.35 -17.45
C THR A 93 8.30 -12.54 -17.35
N PRO A 94 7.85 -13.71 -16.86
CA PRO A 94 8.68 -14.93 -16.85
C PRO A 94 9.30 -15.23 -18.21
N ARG A 95 8.55 -14.99 -19.30
CA ARG A 95 9.03 -15.16 -20.67
C ARG A 95 10.19 -14.23 -21.01
N VAL A 96 10.03 -12.93 -20.78
CA VAL A 96 11.04 -11.90 -21.08
C VAL A 96 12.33 -12.15 -20.28
N VAL A 97 12.20 -12.47 -18.98
CA VAL A 97 13.36 -12.79 -18.13
C VAL A 97 14.06 -14.06 -18.62
N SER A 98 13.30 -15.09 -19.00
CA SER A 98 13.88 -16.35 -19.50
C SER A 98 14.63 -16.17 -20.82
N ALA A 99 14.12 -15.32 -21.73
CA ALA A 99 14.83 -14.95 -22.96
C ALA A 99 16.13 -14.20 -22.66
N TYR A 100 16.08 -13.20 -21.76
CA TYR A 100 17.27 -12.45 -21.34
C TYR A 100 18.37 -13.36 -20.79
N LEU A 101 18.02 -14.32 -19.94
CA LEU A 101 18.97 -15.28 -19.38
C LEU A 101 19.61 -16.20 -20.43
N LYS A 102 18.99 -16.35 -21.61
CA LYS A 102 19.54 -17.06 -22.77
C LYS A 102 20.33 -16.15 -23.73
N GLY A 103 20.45 -14.86 -23.41
CA GLY A 103 21.12 -13.87 -24.26
C GLY A 103 20.22 -13.24 -25.32
N GLU A 104 18.90 -13.41 -25.23
CA GLU A 104 17.92 -12.89 -26.18
C GLU A 104 17.20 -11.66 -25.61
N LEU A 105 16.90 -10.67 -26.46
CA LEU A 105 16.16 -9.47 -26.09
C LEU A 105 14.79 -9.49 -26.77
N GLU A 106 13.75 -9.81 -25.99
CA GLU A 106 12.37 -9.90 -26.46
C GLU A 106 11.49 -8.75 -25.93
N GLU A 107 10.43 -8.46 -26.67
CA GLU A 107 9.33 -7.62 -26.20
C GLU A 107 8.42 -8.43 -25.26
N CYS A 108 7.80 -7.75 -24.29
CA CYS A 108 6.77 -8.37 -23.46
C CYS A 108 5.48 -8.63 -24.27
N GLU A 109 4.53 -9.31 -23.65
CA GLU A 109 3.36 -9.91 -24.31
C GLU A 109 2.44 -8.88 -24.99
N ASN A 110 2.51 -7.61 -24.62
CA ASN A 110 1.81 -6.51 -25.29
C ASN A 110 2.65 -5.78 -26.36
N GLY A 111 3.82 -6.32 -26.74
CA GLY A 111 4.67 -5.78 -27.80
C GLY A 111 5.58 -4.61 -27.38
N VAL A 112 5.63 -4.26 -26.09
CA VAL A 112 6.54 -3.22 -25.59
C VAL A 112 7.89 -3.83 -25.27
N PHE A 113 8.98 -3.25 -25.79
CA PHE A 113 10.34 -3.67 -25.46
C PHE A 113 10.79 -3.12 -24.11
N SER A 114 10.74 -1.78 -23.96
CA SER A 114 11.02 -1.07 -22.72
C SER A 114 10.29 0.27 -22.74
N ASP A 115 9.76 0.70 -21.59
CA ASP A 115 9.19 2.03 -21.39
C ASP A 115 10.21 3.02 -20.80
N VAL A 116 11.45 2.58 -20.57
CA VAL A 116 12.49 3.37 -19.92
C VAL A 116 13.18 4.29 -20.95
N CYS A 117 13.36 5.54 -20.55
CA CYS A 117 14.28 6.47 -21.19
C CYS A 117 15.46 6.77 -20.25
N VAL A 118 16.66 6.87 -20.81
CA VAL A 118 17.89 7.24 -20.07
C VAL A 118 18.27 8.67 -20.44
N PHE A 119 18.61 9.50 -19.46
CA PHE A 119 19.08 10.86 -19.73
C PHE A 119 20.53 10.86 -20.22
N THR A 120 20.73 11.13 -21.51
CA THR A 120 22.03 11.22 -22.16
C THR A 120 22.08 12.46 -23.04
N ASP A 121 23.23 13.12 -23.14
CA ASP A 121 23.43 14.29 -24.03
C ASP A 121 22.36 15.39 -23.88
N GLY A 122 21.94 15.65 -22.64
CA GLY A 122 20.98 16.71 -22.32
C GLY A 122 19.51 16.39 -22.62
N LYS A 123 19.16 15.14 -22.98
CA LYS A 123 17.78 14.73 -23.24
C LYS A 123 17.50 13.30 -22.77
N PHE A 124 16.22 12.95 -22.63
CA PHE A 124 15.80 11.57 -22.40
C PHE A 124 15.79 10.78 -23.71
N THR A 125 16.61 9.74 -23.79
CA THR A 125 16.74 8.84 -24.94
C THR A 125 15.99 7.54 -24.65
N PRO A 126 14.97 7.18 -25.44
CA PRO A 126 14.24 5.92 -25.28
C PRO A 126 15.14 4.70 -25.47
N VAL A 127 14.95 3.68 -24.62
CA VAL A 127 15.62 2.40 -24.76
C VAL A 127 14.98 1.60 -25.89
N THR A 128 15.81 1.13 -26.81
CA THR A 128 15.43 0.30 -27.96
C THR A 128 16.40 -0.87 -28.09
N LYS A 129 16.06 -1.89 -28.88
CA LYS A 129 16.98 -3.02 -29.15
C LYS A 129 18.32 -2.56 -29.74
N ALA A 130 18.33 -1.49 -30.55
CA ALA A 130 19.53 -0.99 -31.23
C ALA A 130 20.52 -0.29 -30.28
N ASN A 131 20.03 0.47 -29.30
CA ASN A 131 20.86 1.24 -28.37
C ASN A 131 20.95 0.61 -26.96
N PHE A 132 20.33 -0.57 -26.74
CA PHE A 132 20.23 -1.21 -25.43
C PHE A 132 21.57 -1.36 -24.73
N ASN A 133 22.56 -1.97 -25.41
CA ASN A 133 23.87 -2.24 -24.81
C ASN A 133 24.65 -0.96 -24.53
N GLU A 134 24.56 0.04 -25.41
CA GLU A 134 25.22 1.34 -25.24
C GLU A 134 24.69 2.08 -24.00
N LEU A 135 23.36 2.18 -23.88
CA LEU A 135 22.71 2.83 -22.74
C LEU A 135 22.95 2.04 -21.44
N LEU A 136 22.97 0.71 -21.51
CA LEU A 136 23.27 -0.16 -20.38
C LEU A 136 24.72 0.03 -19.90
N ASP A 137 25.69 0.11 -20.82
CA ASP A 137 27.08 0.41 -20.51
C ASP A 137 27.25 1.81 -19.91
N PHE A 138 26.55 2.81 -20.46
CA PHE A 138 26.55 4.16 -19.93
C PHE A 138 26.04 4.20 -18.49
N ALA A 139 24.87 3.63 -18.22
CA ALA A 139 24.27 3.61 -16.90
C ALA A 139 25.14 2.84 -15.89
N PHE A 140 25.63 1.66 -16.29
CA PHE A 140 26.50 0.83 -15.47
C PHE A 140 27.79 1.55 -15.08
N LYS A 141 28.49 2.19 -16.04
CA LYS A 141 29.73 2.91 -15.78
C LYS A 141 29.53 4.05 -14.79
N ASN A 142 28.53 4.90 -15.03
CA ASN A 142 28.24 6.03 -14.14
C ASN A 142 27.91 5.57 -12.72
N LEU A 143 27.01 4.61 -12.56
CA LEU A 143 26.64 4.10 -11.23
C LEU A 143 27.82 3.41 -10.53
N SER A 144 28.67 2.69 -11.27
CA SER A 144 29.86 2.02 -10.71
C SER A 144 30.93 3.03 -10.27
N THR A 145 31.02 4.20 -10.91
CA THR A 145 31.93 5.28 -10.50
C THR A 145 31.31 6.24 -9.48
N GLY A 146 30.09 5.97 -9.01
CA GLY A 146 29.39 6.79 -8.02
C GLY A 146 28.66 8.02 -8.59
N ALA A 147 28.64 8.20 -9.92
CA ALA A 147 27.84 9.22 -10.57
C ALA A 147 26.36 8.79 -10.64
N SER A 148 25.45 9.77 -10.61
CA SER A 148 24.01 9.50 -10.75
C SER A 148 23.58 9.45 -12.20
N VAL A 149 22.48 8.75 -12.45
CA VAL A 149 21.85 8.62 -13.78
C VAL A 149 20.37 8.90 -13.65
N LYS A 150 19.84 9.75 -14.52
CA LYS A 150 18.40 10.06 -14.56
C LYS A 150 17.69 9.15 -15.55
N PHE A 151 16.52 8.68 -15.13
CA PHE A 151 15.63 7.84 -15.89
C PHE A 151 14.24 8.44 -15.94
N LYS A 152 13.46 8.02 -16.93
CA LYS A 152 12.05 8.32 -17.06
C LYS A 152 11.30 7.09 -17.54
N ASP A 153 10.17 6.80 -16.93
CA ASP A 153 9.30 5.68 -17.31
C ASP A 153 7.81 6.06 -17.10
N ILE A 154 6.89 5.08 -17.18
CA ILE A 154 5.44 5.34 -16.94
C ILE A 154 5.12 5.89 -15.54
N SER A 155 5.99 5.65 -14.56
CA SER A 155 5.83 6.14 -13.18
C SER A 155 6.35 7.57 -13.02
N GLY A 156 7.15 8.06 -13.97
CA GLY A 156 7.69 9.42 -13.99
C GLY A 156 9.21 9.46 -14.06
N GLU A 157 9.78 10.59 -13.68
CA GLU A 157 11.23 10.78 -13.64
C GLU A 157 11.81 10.39 -12.28
N PHE A 158 12.96 9.72 -12.31
CA PHE A 158 13.71 9.34 -11.12
C PHE A 158 15.21 9.37 -11.36
N GLU A 159 15.97 9.61 -10.30
CA GLU A 159 17.43 9.62 -10.32
C GLU A 159 17.96 8.41 -9.57
N ALA A 160 18.84 7.64 -10.19
CA ALA A 160 19.53 6.51 -9.58
C ALA A 160 20.95 6.91 -9.21
N SER A 161 21.42 6.43 -8.07
CA SER A 161 22.78 6.63 -7.59
C SER A 161 23.30 5.38 -6.87
N ASN A 162 24.62 5.31 -6.70
CA ASN A 162 25.23 4.24 -5.93
C ASN A 162 24.77 4.32 -4.46
N PHE A 163 24.37 3.18 -3.90
CA PHE A 163 23.92 3.12 -2.52
C PHE A 163 25.11 2.93 -1.56
N THR A 164 25.16 3.78 -0.53
CA THR A 164 26.12 3.67 0.59
C THR A 164 25.39 3.29 1.88
N GLU A 165 24.48 4.16 2.32
CA GLU A 165 23.65 3.99 3.50
C GLU A 165 22.28 4.65 3.31
N LEU A 166 21.29 4.21 4.09
CA LEU A 166 19.96 4.82 4.13
C LEU A 166 20.03 6.23 4.72
N ASN A 167 19.52 7.22 3.97
CA ASN A 167 19.44 8.62 4.37
C ASN A 167 18.27 9.32 3.65
N GLU A 168 18.09 10.60 3.90
CA GLU A 168 16.97 11.41 3.38
C GLU A 168 17.11 11.85 1.91
N ASN A 169 18.25 11.63 1.25
CA ASN A 169 18.49 12.13 -0.11
C ASN A 169 17.73 11.37 -1.20
N PHE A 170 17.20 10.19 -0.86
CA PHE A 170 16.45 9.31 -1.76
C PHE A 170 15.27 8.70 -1.00
N ASN A 171 14.28 8.21 -1.75
CA ASN A 171 13.00 7.75 -1.19
C ASN A 171 12.67 6.30 -1.53
N LEU A 172 13.48 5.64 -2.35
CA LEU A 172 13.33 4.24 -2.72
C LEU A 172 14.68 3.54 -2.79
N LEU A 173 14.73 2.28 -2.37
CA LEU A 173 15.91 1.43 -2.54
C LEU A 173 15.56 0.23 -3.43
N MET A 174 16.36 0.01 -4.47
CA MET A 174 16.20 -1.13 -5.36
C MET A 174 17.35 -2.12 -5.15
N PRO A 175 17.08 -3.35 -4.69
CA PRO A 175 18.10 -4.39 -4.64
C PRO A 175 18.44 -4.83 -6.07
N THR A 176 19.73 -4.95 -6.39
CA THR A 176 20.19 -5.47 -7.69
C THR A 176 19.83 -6.95 -7.89
N ASN A 177 19.58 -7.65 -6.79
CA ASN A 177 18.99 -8.97 -6.75
C ASN A 177 18.18 -9.10 -5.46
N LEU A 178 16.96 -9.65 -5.49
CA LEU A 178 16.13 -9.79 -4.28
C LEU A 178 16.81 -10.59 -3.16
N LYS A 179 17.79 -11.46 -3.48
CA LYS A 179 18.62 -12.17 -2.50
C LYS A 179 19.48 -11.23 -1.63
N ASN A 180 19.67 -9.97 -2.04
CA ASN A 180 20.37 -8.96 -1.26
C ASN A 180 19.52 -8.35 -0.14
N LEU A 181 18.19 -8.45 -0.19
CA LEU A 181 17.29 -7.84 0.79
C LEU A 181 17.69 -8.07 2.25
N PRO A 182 18.05 -9.30 2.70
CA PRO A 182 18.38 -9.57 4.11
C PRO A 182 19.61 -8.81 4.63
N LYS A 183 20.42 -8.21 3.76
CA LYS A 183 21.57 -7.38 4.16
C LYS A 183 21.14 -6.12 4.92
N ILE A 184 19.95 -5.59 4.61
CA ILE A 184 19.43 -4.34 5.20
C ILE A 184 18.06 -4.56 5.84
N PHE A 185 17.22 -5.41 5.27
CA PHE A 185 15.81 -5.50 5.61
C PHE A 185 15.39 -6.87 6.14
N ILE A 186 14.31 -6.85 6.92
CA ILE A 186 13.50 -8.02 7.25
C ILE A 186 12.29 -7.99 6.32
N ALA A 187 12.17 -9.02 5.47
CA ALA A 187 11.05 -9.19 4.55
C ALA A 187 10.50 -10.61 4.69
N ASN A 188 9.21 -10.72 5.02
CA ASN A 188 8.54 -12.02 5.04
C ASN A 188 8.26 -12.53 3.61
N GLU A 189 7.74 -13.75 3.49
CA GLU A 189 7.45 -14.35 2.19
C GLU A 189 6.45 -13.52 1.37
N ALA A 190 5.36 -13.05 1.97
CA ALA A 190 4.35 -12.25 1.28
C ALA A 190 4.90 -10.90 0.78
N GLU A 191 5.77 -10.24 1.55
CA GLU A 191 6.48 -9.02 1.16
C GLU A 191 7.46 -9.28 -0.01
N GLN A 192 8.15 -10.41 -0.01
CA GLN A 192 9.03 -10.81 -1.13
C GLN A 192 8.23 -11.17 -2.39
N VAL A 193 7.11 -11.88 -2.24
CA VAL A 193 6.18 -12.20 -3.32
C VAL A 193 5.59 -10.92 -3.91
N ALA A 194 5.24 -9.93 -3.08
CA ALA A 194 4.76 -8.64 -3.55
C ALA A 194 5.82 -7.91 -4.39
N LEU A 195 7.07 -7.83 -3.92
CA LEU A 195 8.18 -7.26 -4.71
C LEU A 195 8.43 -8.02 -6.02
N ALA A 196 8.21 -9.34 -6.02
CA ALA A 196 8.38 -10.19 -7.19
C ALA A 196 7.17 -10.23 -8.13
N SER A 197 6.03 -9.64 -7.75
CA SER A 197 4.80 -9.64 -8.56
C SER A 197 4.98 -8.95 -9.90
N TYR A 198 4.03 -9.16 -10.82
CA TYR A 198 4.00 -8.51 -12.12
C TYR A 198 4.02 -7.00 -11.99
N GLU A 199 3.20 -6.43 -11.09
CA GLU A 199 3.02 -4.99 -10.94
C GLU A 199 4.22 -4.27 -10.32
N LYS A 200 5.09 -4.98 -9.61
CA LYS A 200 6.34 -4.48 -9.01
C LYS A 200 6.11 -3.24 -8.11
N PRO A 201 5.28 -3.37 -7.06
CA PRO A 201 5.00 -2.29 -6.14
C PRO A 201 6.24 -1.92 -5.33
N ALA A 202 6.24 -0.71 -4.77
CA ALA A 202 7.04 -0.40 -3.59
C ALA A 202 6.42 -1.07 -2.35
N VAL A 203 7.27 -1.59 -1.46
CA VAL A 203 6.88 -2.19 -0.19
C VAL A 203 7.72 -1.59 0.92
N THR A 204 7.10 -1.14 2.01
CA THR A 204 7.81 -0.64 3.19
C THR A 204 8.36 -1.81 4.00
N LEU A 205 9.69 -1.92 4.09
CA LEU A 205 10.35 -2.98 4.83
C LEU A 205 11.04 -2.46 6.10
N LYS A 206 11.07 -3.30 7.12
CA LYS A 206 11.75 -3.01 8.39
C LYS A 206 13.24 -3.23 8.24
N THR A 207 14.08 -2.30 8.67
CA THR A 207 15.54 -2.51 8.69
C THR A 207 15.94 -3.55 9.76
N THR A 208 17.05 -4.25 9.58
CA THR A 208 17.54 -5.18 10.60
C THR A 208 18.13 -4.43 11.80
N ALA A 209 18.09 -5.04 12.99
CA ALA A 209 18.72 -4.45 14.17
C ALA A 209 20.25 -4.31 13.99
N ILE A 210 20.88 -5.26 13.32
CA ILE A 210 22.32 -5.24 13.00
C ILE A 210 22.64 -4.04 12.12
N TYR A 211 21.87 -3.83 11.04
CA TYR A 211 22.08 -2.69 10.15
C TYR A 211 21.95 -1.36 10.88
N ARG A 212 20.92 -1.18 11.72
CA ARG A 212 20.76 0.05 12.52
C ARG A 212 21.82 0.21 13.62
N GLY A 213 22.37 -0.88 14.15
CA GLY A 213 23.49 -0.82 15.09
C GLY A 213 24.75 -0.23 14.45
N ASN A 214 24.98 -0.51 13.17
CA ASN A 214 26.09 0.04 12.40
C ASN A 214 25.79 1.42 11.80
N HIS A 215 24.50 1.76 11.63
CA HIS A 215 24.05 3.02 11.04
C HIS A 215 22.96 3.63 11.94
N PRO A 216 23.31 4.30 13.06
CA PRO A 216 22.36 4.74 14.08
C PRO A 216 21.25 5.68 13.57
N ASN A 217 21.53 6.45 12.52
CA ASN A 217 20.58 7.40 11.93
C ASN A 217 19.69 6.77 10.84
N SER A 218 19.89 5.48 10.54
CA SER A 218 19.09 4.82 9.52
C SER A 218 17.63 4.66 9.97
N PRO A 219 16.66 4.90 9.08
CA PRO A 219 15.25 4.78 9.40
C PRO A 219 14.91 3.33 9.76
N ARG A 220 13.89 3.18 10.62
CA ARG A 220 13.40 1.86 11.03
C ARG A 220 12.67 1.13 9.91
N PHE A 221 12.02 1.89 9.03
CA PHE A 221 11.27 1.42 7.90
C PHE A 221 11.68 2.21 6.65
N PHE A 222 11.76 1.55 5.50
CA PHE A 222 12.11 2.21 4.24
C PHE A 222 11.42 1.54 3.06
N ASP A 223 11.10 2.32 2.03
CA ASP A 223 10.42 1.81 0.85
C ASP A 223 11.41 1.16 -0.13
N VAL A 224 11.06 -0.05 -0.55
CA VAL A 224 11.88 -0.90 -1.42
C VAL A 224 11.06 -1.28 -2.65
N CYS A 225 11.66 -1.28 -3.83
CA CYS A 225 11.01 -1.72 -5.07
C CYS A 225 11.93 -2.65 -5.87
N ALA A 226 11.36 -3.45 -6.76
CA ALA A 226 12.11 -4.32 -7.66
C ALA A 226 12.19 -3.73 -9.08
N ALA A 227 13.17 -4.18 -9.87
CA ALA A 227 13.28 -3.80 -11.27
C ALA A 227 12.02 -4.18 -12.04
N ARG A 228 11.36 -3.18 -12.63
CA ARG A 228 10.07 -3.32 -13.30
C ARG A 228 10.23 -3.70 -14.77
N ASP A 229 11.14 -3.04 -15.45
CA ASP A 229 11.37 -3.14 -16.89
C ASP A 229 12.64 -3.94 -17.22
N ILE A 230 12.73 -4.47 -18.45
CA ILE A 230 13.86 -5.30 -18.89
C ILE A 230 15.19 -4.54 -18.85
N PHE A 231 15.20 -3.25 -19.15
CA PHE A 231 16.41 -2.44 -19.08
C PHE A 231 16.92 -2.31 -17.64
N LEU A 232 16.02 -1.98 -16.70
CA LEU A 232 16.37 -1.89 -15.28
C LEU A 232 16.79 -3.24 -14.71
N TYR A 233 16.15 -4.33 -15.16
CA TYR A 233 16.51 -5.69 -14.77
C TYR A 233 17.92 -6.04 -15.24
N ALA A 234 18.27 -5.76 -16.50
CA ALA A 234 19.60 -5.99 -17.03
C ALA A 234 20.68 -5.13 -16.35
N LEU A 235 20.33 -3.87 -16.01
CA LEU A 235 21.21 -2.99 -15.23
C LEU A 235 21.47 -3.57 -13.84
N CYS A 236 20.42 -4.04 -13.16
CA CYS A 236 20.53 -4.70 -11.86
C CYS A 236 21.40 -5.96 -11.93
N ASP A 237 21.18 -6.85 -12.91
CA ASP A 237 21.99 -8.05 -13.09
C ASP A 237 23.48 -7.73 -13.31
N LYS A 238 23.77 -6.73 -14.14
CA LYS A 238 25.15 -6.29 -14.40
C LYS A 238 25.82 -5.68 -13.17
N LEU A 239 25.11 -4.84 -12.41
CA LEU A 239 25.60 -4.25 -11.16
C LEU A 239 25.80 -5.33 -10.08
N PHE A 240 24.89 -6.31 -9.98
CA PHE A 240 25.01 -7.44 -9.08
C PHE A 240 26.29 -8.26 -9.36
N LYS A 241 26.55 -8.56 -10.64
CA LYS A 241 27.79 -9.25 -11.07
C LYS A 241 29.06 -8.45 -10.75
N ALA A 242 28.97 -7.13 -10.67
CA ALA A 242 30.06 -6.24 -10.25
C ALA A 242 30.16 -6.05 -8.73
N GLY A 243 29.31 -6.70 -7.93
CA GLY A 243 29.33 -6.63 -6.46
C GLY A 243 28.51 -5.49 -5.85
N LEU A 244 27.82 -4.69 -6.66
CA LEU A 244 26.90 -3.65 -6.17
C LEU A 244 25.55 -4.30 -5.82
N ASN A 245 25.14 -4.15 -4.56
CA ASN A 245 23.98 -4.88 -4.02
C ASN A 245 22.66 -4.11 -4.11
N PHE A 246 22.72 -2.79 -4.17
CA PHE A 246 21.56 -1.90 -4.13
C PHE A 246 21.81 -0.65 -4.96
N ILE A 247 20.72 -0.02 -5.40
CA ILE A 247 20.68 1.26 -6.12
C ILE A 247 19.74 2.19 -5.36
N ALA A 248 20.23 3.36 -4.96
CA ALA A 248 19.41 4.39 -4.33
C ALA A 248 18.64 5.16 -5.39
N LEU A 249 17.32 5.29 -5.22
CA LEU A 249 16.42 5.92 -6.18
C LEU A 249 15.71 7.12 -5.55
N LYS A 250 15.82 8.27 -6.21
CA LYS A 250 15.07 9.49 -5.89
C LYS A 250 13.97 9.68 -6.93
N ALA A 251 12.78 9.15 -6.64
CA ALA A 251 11.60 9.30 -7.48
C ALA A 251 10.91 10.65 -7.23
N GLN A 252 10.52 11.36 -8.29
CA GLN A 252 9.80 12.64 -8.16
C GLN A 252 8.31 12.46 -7.81
N LYS A 253 7.72 11.34 -8.21
CA LYS A 253 6.33 10.97 -7.91
C LYS A 253 6.28 9.81 -6.92
N LEU A 254 5.19 9.71 -6.18
CA LEU A 254 4.95 8.54 -5.32
C LEU A 254 4.86 7.28 -6.18
N PRO A 255 5.58 6.20 -5.80
CA PRO A 255 5.47 4.93 -6.51
C PRO A 255 4.09 4.31 -6.30
N PHE A 256 3.72 3.36 -7.17
CA PHE A 256 2.68 2.41 -6.81
C PHE A 256 3.14 1.58 -5.61
N LYS A 257 2.40 1.62 -4.50
CA LYS A 257 2.81 1.02 -3.23
C LYS A 257 1.79 -0.02 -2.78
N ALA A 258 2.29 -1.12 -2.23
CA ALA A 258 1.48 -2.17 -1.62
C ALA A 258 1.85 -2.34 -0.14
N THR A 259 0.86 -2.15 0.73
CA THR A 259 0.96 -2.53 2.14
C THR A 259 0.45 -3.97 2.29
N VAL A 260 1.34 -4.87 2.68
CA VAL A 260 1.04 -6.31 2.82
C VAL A 260 0.34 -6.55 4.15
N LEU A 261 -0.88 -7.09 4.08
CA LEU A 261 -1.70 -7.47 5.23
C LEU A 261 -1.67 -8.98 5.43
N GLU A 262 -2.26 -9.47 6.53
CA GLU A 262 -2.36 -10.91 6.80
C GLU A 262 -3.14 -11.66 5.72
N ASN A 263 -4.14 -11.01 5.11
CA ASN A 263 -5.07 -11.64 4.16
C ASN A 263 -5.30 -10.79 2.90
N GLY A 264 -4.26 -10.11 2.40
CA GLY A 264 -4.34 -9.33 1.16
C GLY A 264 -3.42 -8.11 1.16
N TYR A 265 -3.81 -7.10 0.38
CA TYR A 265 -3.04 -5.88 0.18
C TYR A 265 -3.92 -4.64 0.32
N ILE A 266 -3.27 -3.54 0.68
CA ILE A 266 -3.78 -2.18 0.52
C ILE A 266 -2.89 -1.48 -0.51
N PHE A 267 -3.48 -0.69 -1.39
CA PHE A 267 -2.76 0.03 -2.44
C PHE A 267 -2.78 1.54 -2.22
N SER A 268 -1.64 2.20 -2.42
CA SER A 268 -1.51 3.66 -2.35
C SER A 268 -0.48 4.20 -3.36
N GLY A 269 -0.39 5.52 -3.46
CA GLY A 269 0.54 6.21 -4.35
C GLY A 269 0.03 6.30 -5.78
N SER A 270 0.67 5.60 -6.73
CA SER A 270 0.37 5.74 -8.16
C SER A 270 -0.72 4.80 -8.68
N ARG A 271 -1.50 5.28 -9.66
CA ARG A 271 -2.57 4.57 -10.40
C ARG A 271 -2.09 3.90 -11.69
N ILE A 272 -0.80 3.60 -11.84
CA ILE A 272 -0.23 3.05 -13.10
C ILE A 272 -0.94 1.80 -13.63
N TYR A 273 -1.65 1.07 -12.76
CA TYR A 273 -2.33 -0.18 -13.08
C TYR A 273 -3.83 -0.01 -13.38
N TYR A 274 -4.39 1.19 -13.19
CA TYR A 274 -5.82 1.44 -13.44
C TYR A 274 -6.13 1.24 -14.92
N SER A 275 -7.31 0.68 -15.21
CA SER A 275 -7.85 0.68 -16.57
C SER A 275 -8.04 2.13 -17.05
N ARG A 276 -7.98 2.34 -18.38
CA ARG A 276 -8.19 3.68 -18.97
C ARG A 276 -9.53 4.30 -18.57
N ALA A 277 -10.59 3.48 -18.47
CA ALA A 277 -11.90 3.93 -18.04
C ALA A 277 -11.90 4.39 -16.58
N ASN A 278 -11.34 3.58 -15.67
CA ASN A 278 -11.26 3.92 -14.25
C ASN A 278 -10.37 5.16 -14.03
N LEU A 279 -9.24 5.25 -14.75
CA LEU A 279 -8.36 6.41 -14.67
C LEU A 279 -9.08 7.68 -15.14
N SER A 280 -9.79 7.63 -16.27
CA SER A 280 -10.55 8.76 -16.79
C SER A 280 -11.68 9.19 -15.85
N GLU A 281 -12.36 8.25 -15.20
CA GLU A 281 -13.42 8.54 -14.21
C GLU A 281 -12.86 9.31 -13.01
N VAL A 282 -11.70 8.87 -12.50
CA VAL A 282 -11.06 9.50 -11.33
C VAL A 282 -10.42 10.83 -11.68
N GLU A 283 -9.71 10.95 -12.81
CA GLU A 283 -9.07 12.20 -13.23
C GLU A 283 -10.08 13.30 -13.60
N GLY A 284 -11.26 12.93 -14.09
CA GLY A 284 -12.34 13.86 -14.39
C GLY A 284 -13.15 14.31 -13.17
N ALA A 285 -12.95 13.69 -12.00
CA ALA A 285 -13.73 13.98 -10.80
C ALA A 285 -13.18 15.16 -9.99
N ALA A 286 -14.09 15.99 -9.45
CA ALA A 286 -13.72 17.07 -8.55
C ALA A 286 -13.18 16.53 -7.20
N ASP A 287 -13.83 15.49 -6.66
CA ASP A 287 -13.33 14.73 -5.51
C ASP A 287 -12.88 13.33 -5.97
N LYS A 288 -11.57 13.19 -6.18
CA LYS A 288 -10.96 11.93 -6.62
C LYS A 288 -11.09 10.82 -5.58
N ASN A 289 -11.09 11.15 -4.29
CA ASN A 289 -11.28 10.16 -3.22
C ASN A 289 -12.70 9.59 -3.26
N LEU A 290 -13.71 10.45 -3.48
CA LEU A 290 -15.09 10.01 -3.65
C LEU A 290 -15.27 9.19 -4.93
N ALA A 291 -14.61 9.56 -6.03
CA ALA A 291 -14.61 8.76 -7.26
C ALA A 291 -14.02 7.36 -7.03
N ASN A 292 -12.84 7.26 -6.41
CA ASN A 292 -12.25 5.96 -6.04
C ASN A 292 -13.15 5.15 -5.12
N PHE A 293 -13.76 5.78 -4.11
CA PHE A 293 -14.75 5.12 -3.25
C PHE A 293 -15.94 4.57 -4.06
N ASN A 294 -16.44 5.33 -5.04
CA ASN A 294 -17.54 4.91 -5.92
C ASN A 294 -17.16 3.76 -6.85
N LEU A 295 -15.89 3.64 -7.24
CA LEU A 295 -15.37 2.48 -7.94
C LEU A 295 -15.27 1.27 -7.01
N ALA A 296 -14.61 1.42 -5.86
CA ALA A 296 -14.37 0.36 -4.89
C ALA A 296 -15.66 -0.19 -4.24
N LYS A 297 -16.68 0.63 -4.04
CA LYS A 297 -17.96 0.15 -3.46
C LYS A 297 -18.67 -0.87 -4.37
N LYS A 298 -18.36 -0.90 -5.67
CA LYS A 298 -18.89 -1.90 -6.63
C LYS A 298 -18.42 -3.32 -6.31
N GLU A 299 -17.39 -3.47 -5.47
CA GLU A 299 -16.91 -4.78 -5.01
C GLU A 299 -17.85 -5.43 -3.97
N PHE A 300 -18.84 -4.70 -3.44
CA PHE A 300 -19.84 -5.26 -2.52
C PHE A 300 -21.06 -5.75 -3.29
N ASP A 301 -21.76 -6.75 -2.74
CA ASP A 301 -23.01 -7.22 -3.30
C ASP A 301 -24.07 -6.11 -3.32
N GLU A 302 -24.93 -6.12 -4.34
CA GLU A 302 -26.01 -5.14 -4.47
C GLU A 302 -27.00 -5.25 -3.29
N GLY A 303 -27.02 -4.23 -2.43
CA GLY A 303 -28.02 -4.07 -1.38
C GLY A 303 -27.46 -3.61 -0.03
N GLY A 304 -28.14 -2.63 0.58
CA GLY A 304 -27.82 -2.10 1.92
C GLY A 304 -26.92 -0.87 1.89
N GLY A 305 -27.09 0.01 2.89
CA GLY A 305 -26.22 1.17 3.05
C GLY A 305 -24.78 0.75 3.37
N ILE A 306 -23.81 1.56 2.94
CA ILE A 306 -22.39 1.34 3.16
C ILE A 306 -21.78 2.52 3.93
N ALA A 307 -21.01 2.23 4.97
CA ALA A 307 -20.19 3.22 5.64
C ALA A 307 -18.87 3.40 4.89
N ARG A 308 -18.54 4.64 4.55
CA ARG A 308 -17.18 5.02 4.19
C ARG A 308 -16.47 5.43 5.48
N ILE A 309 -15.47 4.67 5.90
CA ILE A 309 -14.61 5.02 7.05
C ILE A 309 -13.29 5.49 6.46
N PHE A 310 -13.11 6.79 6.36
CA PHE A 310 -11.94 7.43 5.76
C PHE A 310 -11.07 8.04 6.87
N LEU A 311 -9.94 7.39 7.18
CA LEU A 311 -9.00 7.86 8.20
C LEU A 311 -7.66 8.26 7.56
N SER A 312 -7.30 9.54 7.58
CA SER A 312 -6.16 10.07 6.82
C SER A 312 -5.08 10.66 7.71
N ARG A 313 -3.84 10.64 7.20
CA ARG A 313 -2.71 11.38 7.78
C ARG A 313 -2.64 12.83 7.27
N PHE A 314 -3.37 13.15 6.20
CA PHE A 314 -3.21 14.40 5.44
C PHE A 314 -4.50 15.17 5.26
N LYS A 315 -5.66 14.55 5.54
CA LYS A 315 -7.00 15.12 5.38
C LYS A 315 -7.80 14.86 6.65
N ASP A 316 -8.89 15.60 6.82
CA ASP A 316 -9.80 15.35 7.93
C ASP A 316 -10.42 13.95 7.82
N ASP A 317 -10.55 13.30 8.97
CA ASP A 317 -11.22 12.00 9.05
C ASP A 317 -12.72 12.14 8.78
N GLU A 318 -13.27 11.21 8.01
CA GLU A 318 -14.68 11.18 7.67
C GLU A 318 -15.28 9.79 7.89
N VAL A 319 -16.44 9.76 8.53
CA VAL A 319 -17.32 8.60 8.51
C VAL A 319 -18.67 9.03 7.94
N LYS A 320 -18.98 8.55 6.73
CA LYS A 320 -20.18 8.93 5.95
C LYS A 320 -20.96 7.71 5.53
N ILE A 321 -22.29 7.80 5.51
CA ILE A 321 -23.18 6.67 5.21
C ILE A 321 -23.85 6.85 3.87
N TYR A 322 -23.56 5.97 2.91
CA TYR A 322 -24.09 6.06 1.56
C TYR A 322 -25.27 5.09 1.34
N PRO A 323 -26.33 5.52 0.62
CA PRO A 323 -26.59 6.88 0.13
C PRO A 323 -27.35 7.77 1.15
N LYS A 324 -27.62 7.27 2.37
CA LYS A 324 -28.64 7.87 3.24
C LYS A 324 -28.21 9.13 3.99
N PHE A 325 -26.91 9.41 4.11
CA PHE A 325 -26.32 10.53 4.86
C PHE A 325 -24.90 10.86 4.34
N ASP A 326 -24.74 10.99 3.03
CA ASP A 326 -23.43 11.22 2.42
C ASP A 326 -22.83 12.61 2.71
N ASP A 327 -23.66 13.61 2.97
CA ASP A 327 -23.22 14.95 3.36
C ASP A 327 -22.96 15.12 4.87
N PHE A 328 -23.31 14.14 5.70
CA PHE A 328 -23.17 14.24 7.16
C PHE A 328 -22.05 13.36 7.69
N ASN A 329 -21.05 13.98 8.34
CA ASN A 329 -19.99 13.27 9.02
C ASN A 329 -20.44 12.86 10.43
N VAL A 330 -20.51 11.55 10.69
CA VAL A 330 -20.93 11.01 11.99
C VAL A 330 -19.82 10.99 13.03
N LEU A 331 -18.57 11.30 12.64
CA LEU A 331 -17.41 11.38 13.52
C LEU A 331 -16.68 12.72 13.35
N ASN A 332 -16.72 13.55 14.38
CA ASN A 332 -16.11 14.87 14.37
C ASN A 332 -15.12 15.03 15.53
N PHE A 333 -14.17 15.92 15.33
CA PHE A 333 -13.10 16.19 16.26
C PHE A 333 -13.07 17.68 16.60
N ALA A 334 -12.75 17.99 17.86
CA ALA A 334 -12.47 19.35 18.31
C ALA A 334 -11.10 19.34 18.99
N LEU A 335 -10.04 19.25 18.18
CA LEU A 335 -8.68 19.31 18.71
C LEU A 335 -8.41 20.73 19.23
N PRO A 336 -7.71 20.87 20.38
CA PRO A 336 -7.31 22.17 20.88
C PRO A 336 -6.30 22.81 19.92
N ALA A 337 -6.31 24.14 19.84
CA ALA A 337 -5.37 24.89 18.99
C ALA A 337 -3.93 24.82 19.52
N SER A 338 -3.77 24.68 20.84
CA SER A 338 -2.47 24.63 21.52
C SER A 338 -2.45 23.64 22.67
N PHE A 339 -1.25 23.28 23.12
CA PHE A 339 -1.08 22.50 24.34
C PHE A 339 -1.60 23.23 25.58
N ASP A 340 -1.48 24.57 25.62
CA ASP A 340 -2.02 25.36 26.73
C ASP A 340 -3.54 25.26 26.82
N GLU A 341 -4.21 25.26 25.67
CA GLU A 341 -5.66 25.03 25.61
C GLU A 341 -6.01 23.60 26.06
N LEU A 342 -5.27 22.59 25.59
CA LEU A 342 -5.44 21.21 26.04
C LEU A 342 -5.32 21.11 27.57
N TYR A 343 -4.31 21.73 28.17
CA TYR A 343 -4.12 21.71 29.62
C TYR A 343 -5.24 22.42 30.35
N ALA A 344 -5.73 23.55 29.83
CA ALA A 344 -6.90 24.22 30.40
C ALA A 344 -8.16 23.34 30.36
N GLN A 345 -8.36 22.56 29.28
CA GLN A 345 -9.45 21.60 29.16
C GLN A 345 -9.27 20.43 30.15
N ILE A 346 -8.06 19.87 30.28
CA ILE A 346 -7.75 18.80 31.24
C ILE A 346 -8.03 19.24 32.69
N LYS A 347 -7.62 20.46 33.08
CA LYS A 347 -7.82 20.98 34.46
C LYS A 347 -9.30 21.08 34.86
N ARG A 348 -10.22 21.22 33.90
CA ARG A 348 -11.66 21.29 34.18
C ARG A 348 -12.26 19.94 34.56
N GLU A 349 -11.59 18.83 34.22
CA GLU A 349 -12.05 17.49 34.60
C GLU A 349 -11.54 17.08 35.98
N GLU A 350 -12.32 16.26 36.68
CA GLU A 350 -11.95 15.74 37.99
C GLU A 350 -10.59 15.01 37.94
N GLY A 351 -9.69 15.41 38.84
CA GLY A 351 -8.32 14.87 38.93
C GLY A 351 -7.35 15.38 37.85
N GLY A 352 -7.78 16.27 36.96
CA GLY A 352 -6.96 16.81 35.87
C GLY A 352 -5.78 17.66 36.34
N GLU A 353 -5.99 18.54 37.33
CA GLU A 353 -4.90 19.35 37.91
C GLU A 353 -3.78 18.48 38.50
N ARG A 354 -4.16 17.48 39.30
CA ARG A 354 -3.21 16.52 39.89
C ARG A 354 -2.47 15.71 38.83
N LEU A 355 -3.16 15.30 37.76
CA LEU A 355 -2.52 14.59 36.65
C LEU A 355 -1.45 15.46 35.99
N LEU A 356 -1.76 16.71 35.66
CA LEU A 356 -0.80 17.61 35.01
C LEU A 356 0.39 17.93 35.92
N GLN A 357 0.14 18.12 37.22
CA GLN A 357 1.21 18.33 38.20
C GLN A 357 2.14 17.11 38.23
N ASN A 358 1.60 15.91 38.47
CA ASN A 358 2.40 14.69 38.55
C ASN A 358 3.15 14.41 37.24
N TYR A 359 2.52 14.71 36.09
CA TYR A 359 3.15 14.56 34.79
C TYR A 359 4.33 15.52 34.63
N GLY A 360 4.14 16.80 34.93
CA GLY A 360 5.19 17.82 34.85
C GLY A 360 6.36 17.59 35.80
N GLU A 361 6.15 16.87 36.92
CA GLU A 361 7.22 16.43 37.82
C GLU A 361 8.08 15.29 37.21
N SER A 362 7.51 14.47 36.32
CA SER A 362 8.16 13.28 35.75
C SER A 362 8.63 13.45 34.30
N PHE A 363 7.97 14.29 33.53
CA PHE A 363 8.16 14.47 32.09
C PHE A 363 7.92 15.92 31.68
N SER A 364 8.59 16.36 30.61
CA SER A 364 8.35 17.68 30.03
C SER A 364 6.95 17.76 29.42
N LEU A 365 6.22 18.83 29.75
CA LEU A 365 4.98 19.18 29.06
C LEU A 365 5.31 20.01 27.81
N PRO A 366 4.91 19.57 26.60
CA PRO A 366 5.06 20.40 25.40
C PRO A 366 4.25 21.69 25.50
N SER A 367 4.65 22.71 24.75
CA SER A 367 4.01 24.04 24.71
C SER A 367 3.87 24.53 23.28
N GLY A 368 3.02 25.53 23.07
CA GLY A 368 2.80 26.13 21.76
C GLY A 368 1.65 25.49 20.98
N GLU A 369 1.54 25.88 19.71
CA GLU A 369 0.49 25.44 18.80
C GLU A 369 0.67 23.96 18.42
N LEU A 370 -0.45 23.24 18.31
CA LEU A 370 -0.45 21.85 17.87
C LEU A 370 -0.27 21.76 16.35
N ASN A 371 -0.96 22.61 15.57
CA ASN A 371 -0.89 22.66 14.11
C ASN A 371 -1.00 21.28 13.43
N VAL A 372 -1.98 20.47 13.84
CA VAL A 372 -2.24 19.13 13.29
C VAL A 372 -3.62 19.07 12.62
N GLN A 373 -3.75 18.16 11.65
CA GLN A 373 -5.02 17.86 10.99
C GLN A 373 -6.05 17.33 11.99
N ASN A 374 -7.35 17.60 11.79
CA ASN A 374 -8.38 16.99 12.60
C ASN A 374 -8.55 15.52 12.24
N GLY A 375 -8.54 14.64 13.25
CA GLY A 375 -8.66 13.20 13.04
C GLY A 375 -7.77 12.41 13.97
N PHE A 376 -7.79 11.09 13.82
CA PHE A 376 -7.00 10.18 14.64
C PHE A 376 -5.50 10.37 14.44
N PHE A 377 -5.04 10.74 13.25
CA PHE A 377 -3.61 11.04 13.09
C PHE A 377 -3.21 12.29 13.87
N GLY A 378 -4.00 13.37 13.85
CA GLY A 378 -3.75 14.55 14.68
C GLY A 378 -3.77 14.23 16.19
N LEU A 379 -4.66 13.33 16.62
CA LEU A 379 -4.66 12.80 17.98
C LEU A 379 -3.38 12.02 18.28
N PHE A 380 -2.86 11.23 17.35
CA PHE A 380 -1.59 10.51 17.50
C PHE A 380 -0.39 11.46 17.54
N CYS A 381 -0.41 12.54 16.76
CA CYS A 381 0.59 13.61 16.81
C CYS A 381 0.62 14.28 18.19
N MET A 382 -0.56 14.69 18.69
CA MET A 382 -0.71 15.26 20.03
C MET A 382 -0.25 14.28 21.12
N ALA A 383 -0.67 13.01 21.04
CA ALA A 383 -0.25 11.98 21.99
C ALA A 383 1.26 11.75 21.94
N GLY A 384 1.86 11.59 20.76
CA GLY A 384 3.29 11.38 20.61
C GLY A 384 4.12 12.53 21.19
N ALA A 385 3.67 13.77 20.99
CA ALA A 385 4.32 14.95 21.57
C ALA A 385 4.22 14.97 23.09
N LEU A 386 3.04 14.66 23.66
CA LEU A 386 2.87 14.51 25.11
C LEU A 386 3.80 13.42 25.68
N LEU A 387 3.98 12.31 24.95
CA LEU A 387 4.85 11.20 25.32
C LEU A 387 6.34 11.50 25.14
N GLY A 388 6.69 12.65 24.54
CA GLY A 388 8.06 13.09 24.32
C GLY A 388 8.78 12.34 23.21
N PHE A 389 8.07 11.95 22.14
CA PHE A 389 8.68 11.23 21.02
C PHE A 389 9.52 12.12 20.10
N ASP A 390 9.04 13.34 19.82
CA ASP A 390 9.78 14.38 19.10
C ASP A 390 9.26 15.76 19.53
N SER A 391 10.02 16.82 19.24
CA SER A 391 9.56 18.21 19.41
C SER A 391 8.53 18.63 18.35
N ASP A 392 8.59 18.01 17.17
CA ASP A 392 7.62 18.21 16.10
C ASP A 392 6.43 17.25 16.29
N ALA A 393 5.22 17.80 16.35
CA ALA A 393 4.02 17.03 16.60
C ALA A 393 3.74 16.00 15.49
N GLN A 394 3.98 16.35 14.23
CA GLN A 394 3.74 15.47 13.10
C GLN A 394 4.72 14.28 13.09
N LYS A 395 6.01 14.55 13.31
CA LYS A 395 7.04 13.50 13.50
C LYS A 395 6.71 12.61 14.70
N SER A 396 6.20 13.19 15.78
CA SER A 396 5.78 12.43 16.96
C SER A 396 4.66 11.43 16.64
N GLY A 397 3.68 11.82 15.81
CA GLY A 397 2.62 10.92 15.34
C GLY A 397 3.16 9.79 14.46
N GLU A 398 4.09 10.09 13.56
CA GLU A 398 4.76 9.07 12.74
C GLU A 398 5.58 8.10 13.60
N ILE A 399 6.32 8.59 14.60
CA ILE A 399 7.06 7.73 15.55
C ILE A 399 6.09 6.82 16.32
N LEU A 400 4.92 7.33 16.72
CA LEU A 400 3.89 6.50 17.37
C LEU A 400 3.45 5.36 16.45
N LEU A 401 3.12 5.64 15.18
CA LEU A 401 2.74 4.60 14.22
C LEU A 401 3.88 3.60 13.96
N GLN A 402 5.12 4.07 13.86
CA GLN A 402 6.30 3.22 13.69
C GLN A 402 6.57 2.34 14.92
N ASN A 403 6.37 2.88 16.12
CA ASN A 403 6.50 2.14 17.37
C ASN A 403 5.43 1.05 17.48
N ALA A 404 4.19 1.34 17.09
CA ALA A 404 3.12 0.34 17.02
C ALA A 404 3.45 -0.79 16.02
N SER A 405 4.03 -0.45 14.86
CA SER A 405 4.48 -1.43 13.86
C SER A 405 5.73 -2.22 14.27
N ASP A 406 6.57 -1.69 15.17
CA ASP A 406 7.77 -2.36 15.68
C ASP A 406 7.47 -3.32 16.84
N PHE A 407 6.33 -3.18 17.49
CA PHE A 407 5.95 -3.98 18.65
C PHE A 407 5.60 -5.42 18.24
N ASN A 408 6.28 -6.40 18.84
CA ASN A 408 6.08 -7.82 18.55
C ASN A 408 5.15 -8.53 19.57
N GLY A 409 4.61 -7.82 20.55
CA GLY A 409 3.68 -8.39 21.52
C GLY A 409 2.24 -8.46 20.98
N ALA A 410 1.36 -9.08 21.75
CA ALA A 410 0.00 -9.41 21.32
C ALA A 410 -1.10 -8.51 21.90
N LYS A 411 -0.79 -7.65 22.87
CA LYS A 411 -1.79 -6.83 23.58
C LYS A 411 -1.17 -5.53 24.10
N GLY A 412 -1.87 -4.42 23.89
CA GLY A 412 -1.55 -3.12 24.44
C GLY A 412 -2.40 -2.75 25.66
N PRO A 413 -2.04 -1.67 26.37
CA PRO A 413 -2.95 -1.04 27.32
C PRO A 413 -4.21 -0.54 26.59
N ARG A 414 -5.36 -0.53 27.29
CA ARG A 414 -6.60 0.02 26.75
C ARG A 414 -6.67 1.52 27.03
N LEU A 415 -6.53 2.34 26.00
CA LEU A 415 -6.67 3.79 26.09
C LEU A 415 -8.13 4.20 25.94
N ASP A 416 -8.42 5.43 26.40
CA ASP A 416 -9.75 6.00 26.32
C ASP A 416 -10.00 6.57 24.91
N PHE A 417 -10.61 5.77 24.04
CA PHE A 417 -11.21 6.22 22.80
C PHE A 417 -12.72 6.24 22.97
N LYS A 418 -13.27 7.42 23.22
CA LYS A 418 -14.69 7.57 23.60
C LYS A 418 -15.31 8.73 22.83
N MET A 419 -16.59 8.58 22.56
CA MET A 419 -17.41 9.69 22.08
C MET A 419 -17.78 10.58 23.27
N LEU A 420 -17.56 11.89 23.15
CA LEU A 420 -18.03 12.90 24.10
C LEU A 420 -19.56 13.03 24.02
N ASN A 421 -20.08 13.00 22.80
CA ASN A 421 -21.50 13.00 22.47
C ASN A 421 -21.72 12.20 21.18
N LYS A 422 -22.94 12.15 20.64
CA LYS A 422 -23.25 11.32 19.46
C LYS A 422 -22.36 11.54 18.23
N THR A 423 -21.74 12.71 18.09
CA THR A 423 -21.00 13.09 16.88
C THR A 423 -19.57 13.54 17.13
N HIS A 424 -19.18 13.83 18.38
CA HIS A 424 -17.85 14.34 18.71
C HIS A 424 -17.04 13.36 19.56
N PHE A 425 -15.76 13.22 19.21
CA PHE A 425 -14.77 12.45 19.97
C PHE A 425 -14.28 13.21 21.22
N ASP A 426 -13.98 12.47 22.29
CA ASP A 426 -13.49 13.01 23.56
C ASP A 426 -11.95 13.11 23.57
N VAL A 427 -11.45 14.26 23.12
CA VAL A 427 -10.00 14.55 23.03
C VAL A 427 -9.32 14.58 24.40
N VAL A 428 -10.02 15.07 25.43
CA VAL A 428 -9.47 15.26 26.78
C VAL A 428 -9.21 13.90 27.43
N LYS A 429 -10.20 12.99 27.43
CA LYS A 429 -10.00 11.64 27.98
C LYS A 429 -8.92 10.87 27.23
N PHE A 430 -8.88 11.01 25.90
CA PHE A 430 -7.83 10.40 25.08
C PHE A 430 -6.43 10.84 25.54
N ALA A 431 -6.18 12.15 25.67
CA ALA A 431 -4.89 12.68 26.11
C ALA A 431 -4.52 12.22 27.52
N ARG A 432 -5.48 12.33 28.47
CA ARG A 432 -5.29 11.93 29.87
C ARG A 432 -4.90 10.46 30.03
N SER A 433 -5.51 9.58 29.24
CA SER A 433 -5.22 8.13 29.31
C SER A 433 -3.77 7.84 28.93
N GLY A 434 -3.25 8.45 27.87
CA GLY A 434 -1.85 8.35 27.46
C GLY A 434 -0.86 8.80 28.53
N MET A 435 -1.10 10.00 29.06
CA MET A 435 -0.28 10.58 30.13
C MET A 435 -0.24 9.67 31.36
N SER A 436 -1.38 9.08 31.72
CA SER A 436 -1.50 8.18 32.87
C SER A 436 -0.70 6.89 32.69
N PHE A 437 -0.78 6.24 31.51
CA PHE A 437 0.03 5.05 31.24
C PHE A 437 1.53 5.37 31.14
N ARG A 438 1.88 6.55 30.63
CA ARG A 438 3.27 6.99 30.62
C ARG A 438 3.83 7.21 32.03
N LEU A 439 3.05 7.82 32.92
CA LEU A 439 3.36 7.93 34.35
C LEU A 439 3.50 6.58 35.04
N ALA A 440 2.71 5.59 34.63
CA ALA A 440 2.81 4.23 35.12
C ALA A 440 4.06 3.47 34.58
N GLY A 441 4.89 4.11 33.77
CA GLY A 441 6.14 3.53 33.26
C GLY A 441 5.96 2.56 32.09
N VAL A 442 4.85 2.63 31.36
CA VAL A 442 4.62 1.77 30.19
C VAL A 442 5.64 2.09 29.08
N ASP A 443 6.24 1.04 28.50
CA ASP A 443 7.17 1.15 27.38
C ASP A 443 6.53 1.86 26.17
N ALA A 444 7.32 2.69 25.48
CA ALA A 444 6.84 3.52 24.38
C ALA A 444 6.22 2.68 23.24
N ARG A 445 6.84 1.54 22.88
CA ARG A 445 6.31 0.68 21.80
C ARG A 445 5.05 -0.04 22.21
N LEU A 446 5.01 -0.55 23.44
CA LEU A 446 3.80 -1.14 24.01
C LEU A 446 2.65 -0.13 24.08
N LEU A 447 2.92 1.10 24.53
CA LEU A 447 1.91 2.15 24.60
C LEU A 447 1.42 2.60 23.22
N SER A 448 2.33 2.80 22.26
CA SER A 448 1.98 3.10 20.86
C SER A 448 1.14 1.99 20.22
N TYR A 449 1.47 0.72 20.47
CA TYR A 449 0.63 -0.39 20.05
C TYR A 449 -0.76 -0.33 20.71
N GLY A 450 -0.84 0.00 22.00
CA GLY A 450 -2.11 0.24 22.70
C GLY A 450 -2.98 1.29 22.03
N TYR A 451 -2.40 2.38 21.50
CA TYR A 451 -3.15 3.40 20.75
C TYR A 451 -3.76 2.83 19.46
N ALA A 452 -2.98 2.09 18.68
CA ALA A 452 -3.49 1.45 17.46
C ALA A 452 -4.58 0.40 17.77
N GLU A 453 -4.39 -0.41 18.81
CA GLU A 453 -5.36 -1.42 19.23
C GLU A 453 -6.65 -0.78 19.75
N SER A 454 -6.53 0.26 20.59
CA SER A 454 -7.67 0.98 21.16
C SER A 454 -8.50 1.70 20.09
N LEU A 455 -7.84 2.24 19.05
CA LEU A 455 -8.55 2.77 17.87
C LEU A 455 -9.34 1.66 17.16
N ALA A 456 -8.74 0.50 16.91
CA ALA A 456 -9.44 -0.60 16.23
C ALA A 456 -10.67 -1.08 17.02
N TYR A 457 -10.57 -1.15 18.35
CA TYR A 457 -11.72 -1.46 19.18
C TYR A 457 -12.79 -0.36 19.16
N PHE A 458 -12.39 0.92 19.24
CA PHE A 458 -13.32 2.03 19.10
C PHE A 458 -14.08 1.96 17.78
N LEU A 459 -13.38 1.71 16.66
CA LEU A 459 -14.02 1.59 15.36
C LEU A 459 -14.99 0.41 15.30
N SER A 460 -14.72 -0.69 16.01
CA SER A 460 -15.64 -1.81 16.14
C SER A 460 -16.92 -1.40 16.87
N ASP A 461 -16.79 -0.84 18.07
CA ASP A 461 -17.93 -0.40 18.89
C ASP A 461 -18.75 0.69 18.17
N PHE A 462 -18.05 1.62 17.51
CA PHE A 462 -18.65 2.69 16.72
C PHE A 462 -19.39 2.17 15.48
N SER A 463 -18.82 1.17 14.80
CA SER A 463 -19.47 0.51 13.66
C SER A 463 -20.74 -0.23 14.06
N ASP A 464 -20.75 -0.87 15.25
CA ASP A 464 -21.94 -1.52 15.78
C ASP A 464 -23.05 -0.51 16.12
N ALA A 465 -22.69 0.65 16.68
CA ALA A 465 -23.64 1.73 16.91
C ALA A 465 -24.25 2.25 15.60
N ILE A 466 -23.42 2.52 14.58
CA ILE A 466 -23.88 2.95 13.25
C ILE A 466 -24.77 1.89 12.59
N LYS A 467 -24.44 0.61 12.72
CA LYS A 467 -25.26 -0.49 12.21
C LYS A 467 -26.65 -0.50 12.86
N GLN A 468 -26.72 -0.36 14.18
CA GLN A 468 -27.98 -0.36 14.93
C GLN A 468 -28.82 0.87 14.61
N ASP A 469 -28.21 2.05 14.60
CA ASP A 469 -28.92 3.32 14.44
C ASP A 469 -29.28 3.64 12.99
N LEU A 470 -28.42 3.26 12.02
CA LEU A 470 -28.52 3.68 10.61
C LEU A 470 -28.73 2.50 9.63
N GLY A 471 -28.72 1.26 10.11
CA GLY A 471 -29.05 0.07 9.31
C GLY A 471 -28.00 -0.32 8.25
N VAL A 472 -26.74 0.09 8.46
CA VAL A 472 -25.61 -0.18 7.57
C VAL A 472 -25.09 -1.60 7.78
N ARG A 473 -24.74 -2.30 6.70
CA ARG A 473 -24.20 -3.68 6.76
C ARG A 473 -22.77 -3.81 6.24
N ASN A 474 -22.36 -2.88 5.39
CA ASN A 474 -21.07 -2.88 4.72
C ASN A 474 -20.22 -1.70 5.20
N ALA A 475 -18.91 -1.86 5.28
CA ALA A 475 -17.98 -0.76 5.49
C ALA A 475 -16.80 -0.86 4.52
N LEU A 476 -16.51 0.24 3.82
CA LEU A 476 -15.30 0.37 3.03
C LEU A 476 -14.32 1.26 3.80
N LEU A 477 -13.18 0.68 4.13
CA LEU A 477 -12.08 1.34 4.84
C LEU A 477 -11.21 2.07 3.81
N CYS A 478 -10.97 3.35 4.04
CA CYS A 478 -10.21 4.26 3.18
C CYS A 478 -9.30 5.16 4.03
N GLY A 479 -8.35 5.84 3.39
CA GLY A 479 -7.47 6.79 4.04
C GLY A 479 -6.08 6.22 4.40
N SER A 480 -5.08 7.09 4.28
CA SER A 480 -3.65 6.82 4.38
C SER A 480 -3.18 6.43 5.79
N LEU A 481 -4.01 6.57 6.82
CA LEU A 481 -3.70 6.07 8.16
C LEU A 481 -3.62 4.53 8.15
N PHE A 482 -4.36 3.87 7.27
CA PHE A 482 -4.33 2.42 7.09
C PHE A 482 -3.11 1.89 6.29
N GLU A 483 -2.20 2.75 5.84
CA GLU A 483 -0.87 2.29 5.41
C GLU A 483 -0.05 1.70 6.58
N ASN A 484 -0.43 2.03 7.81
CA ASN A 484 0.10 1.33 8.97
C ASN A 484 -0.48 -0.10 9.04
N LYS A 485 0.34 -1.09 8.63
CA LYS A 485 -0.08 -2.50 8.54
C LYS A 485 -0.64 -3.05 9.85
N THR A 486 -0.10 -2.63 11.00
CA THR A 486 -0.59 -3.07 12.31
C THR A 486 -2.00 -2.57 12.57
N LEU A 487 -2.24 -1.28 12.38
CA LEU A 487 -3.56 -0.68 12.53
C LEU A 487 -4.58 -1.28 11.54
N ALA A 488 -4.21 -1.45 10.28
CA ALA A 488 -5.07 -2.04 9.26
C ALA A 488 -5.49 -3.48 9.60
N ASN A 489 -4.55 -4.34 10.01
CA ASN A 489 -4.86 -5.72 10.42
C ASN A 489 -5.75 -5.76 11.68
N LEU A 490 -5.44 -4.94 12.70
CA LEU A 490 -6.26 -4.82 13.91
C LEU A 490 -7.69 -4.38 13.56
N THR A 491 -7.82 -3.38 12.69
CA THR A 491 -9.13 -2.86 12.27
C THR A 491 -9.94 -3.94 11.57
N LEU A 492 -9.37 -4.65 10.58
CA LEU A 492 -10.05 -5.76 9.93
C LEU A 492 -10.43 -6.88 10.90
N LYS A 493 -9.56 -7.20 11.85
CA LYS A 493 -9.80 -8.25 12.85
C LYS A 493 -11.00 -7.91 13.74
N HIS A 494 -11.10 -6.66 14.19
CA HIS A 494 -12.15 -6.24 15.12
C HIS A 494 -13.47 -5.89 14.41
N LEU A 495 -13.44 -5.29 13.22
CA LEU A 495 -14.68 -4.85 12.55
C LEU A 495 -15.48 -6.00 11.91
N LYS A 496 -14.82 -7.11 11.56
CA LYS A 496 -15.47 -8.25 10.88
C LYS A 496 -16.60 -8.91 11.68
N THR A 497 -16.67 -8.67 13.00
CA THR A 497 -17.76 -9.20 13.84
C THR A 497 -19.05 -8.39 13.73
N GLY A 498 -18.95 -7.11 13.34
CA GLY A 498 -20.09 -6.18 13.29
C GLY A 498 -20.57 -5.87 11.86
N LEU A 499 -19.63 -5.50 10.98
CA LEU A 499 -19.89 -5.14 9.59
C LEU A 499 -19.12 -6.04 8.62
N ASN A 500 -19.61 -6.16 7.39
CA ASN A 500 -18.79 -6.64 6.27
C ASN A 500 -17.78 -5.55 5.90
N ALA A 501 -16.72 -5.40 6.72
CA ALA A 501 -15.70 -4.39 6.56
C ALA A 501 -14.53 -4.91 5.71
N LYS A 502 -14.13 -4.15 4.69
CA LYS A 502 -12.95 -4.47 3.86
C LYS A 502 -12.26 -3.22 3.33
N PHE A 503 -11.01 -3.39 2.91
CA PHE A 503 -10.34 -2.49 1.98
C PHE A 503 -10.71 -2.88 0.55
N SER A 504 -10.58 -1.94 -0.38
CA SER A 504 -10.72 -2.24 -1.81
C SER A 504 -9.70 -3.29 -2.23
N LYS A 505 -10.12 -4.19 -3.12
CA LYS A 505 -9.24 -5.21 -3.71
C LYS A 505 -8.41 -4.69 -4.87
N GLU A 506 -8.80 -3.58 -5.49
CA GLU A 506 -8.16 -3.04 -6.69
C GLU A 506 -7.75 -1.57 -6.52
N PHE A 507 -8.58 -0.73 -5.92
CA PHE A 507 -8.42 0.72 -5.93
C PHE A 507 -7.59 1.26 -4.76
N LEU A 508 -7.01 2.44 -4.95
CA LEU A 508 -6.22 3.12 -3.93
C LEU A 508 -7.07 3.47 -2.72
N ILE A 509 -6.50 3.33 -1.52
CA ILE A 509 -7.18 3.71 -0.26
C ILE A 509 -7.33 5.22 -0.08
N GLU A 510 -6.43 6.02 -0.67
CA GLU A 510 -6.50 7.48 -0.65
C GLU A 510 -5.78 8.07 -1.86
N GLU A 511 -6.38 9.11 -2.41
CA GLU A 511 -5.81 10.02 -3.40
C GLU A 511 -5.01 11.12 -2.70
N MET A 512 -3.69 11.08 -2.89
CA MET A 512 -2.73 11.98 -2.25
C MET A 512 -2.48 13.26 -3.08
N PHE A 513 -3.08 13.39 -4.28
CA PHE A 513 -2.91 14.53 -5.20
C PHE A 513 -4.16 14.89 -6.01
#